data_AF-X0VV43-F1
#
_entry.id   AF-X0VV43-F1
#
_cell.length_a   1.000
_cell.length_b   1.000
_cell.length_c   1.000
_cell.angle_alpha   90.00
_cell.angle_beta   90.00
_cell.angle_gamma   90.00
#
_symmetry.space_group_name_H-M   'P 1'
#
loop_
_entity.id
_entity.type
_entity.pdbx_description
1 polymer ?
#
loop_
_entity_poly.entity_id
_entity_poly.type
_entity_poly.pdbx_seq_one_letter_code
_entity_poly.pdbx_strand_id
1 'polypeptide(L)'
;MICYMNNSNLYEQLRILLSEGENVIGLPKHEVVDKLLRNMYTEQEAKILVSSFEKVSTPTSIRNIVKLSGIPREELKQFLEDMHYKGKLFKLGPLYMLLPYLPGGFEVYFSVNRDDPERIKKVAEAHLELRKLGFSYELSSSDHSI
;
A
#
# COMPACT_ATOMS: atom_id res chain seq x y z
N MET A 1 24.03 8.75 -0.53
CA MET A 1 23.80 8.63 0.92
C MET A 1 22.65 7.65 1.10
N ILE A 2 22.94 6.40 1.49
CA ILE A 2 21.92 5.37 1.67
C ILE A 2 21.43 5.51 3.11
N CYS A 3 20.26 6.12 3.30
CA CYS A 3 19.64 6.19 4.61
C CYS A 3 19.21 4.78 5.02
N TYR A 4 19.88 4.21 6.03
CA TYR A 4 19.45 2.99 6.69
C TYR A 4 18.10 3.27 7.38
N MET A 5 16.99 2.93 6.71
CA MET A 5 15.68 2.94 7.34
C MET A 5 15.55 1.70 8.22
N ASN A 6 15.41 1.92 9.53
CA ASN A 6 15.04 0.86 10.46
C ASN A 6 13.68 0.26 10.06
N ASN A 7 13.50 -1.05 10.19
CA ASN A 7 12.35 -1.79 9.67
C ASN A 7 11.01 -1.32 10.29
N SER A 8 11.04 -0.84 11.54
CA SER A 8 9.87 -0.21 12.19
C SER A 8 9.53 1.17 11.60
N ASN A 9 10.54 1.93 11.15
CA ASN A 9 10.32 3.24 10.51
C ASN A 9 9.74 3.10 9.10
N LEU A 10 10.16 2.07 8.34
CA LEU A 10 9.67 1.83 6.98
C LEU A 10 8.15 1.62 6.90
N TYR A 11 7.61 0.71 7.71
CA TYR A 11 6.18 0.40 7.66
C TYR A 11 5.32 1.51 8.28
N GLU A 12 5.87 2.30 9.21
CA GLU A 12 5.22 3.53 9.67
C GLU A 12 5.15 4.59 8.55
N GLN A 13 6.22 4.76 7.76
CA GLN A 13 6.17 5.65 6.59
C GLN A 13 5.19 5.15 5.53
N LEU A 14 5.14 3.84 5.29
CA LEU A 14 4.15 3.25 4.39
C LEU A 14 2.73 3.47 4.91
N ARG A 15 2.50 3.32 6.22
CA ARG A 15 1.21 3.61 6.85
C ARG A 15 0.81 5.05 6.60
N ILE A 16 1.70 6.01 6.84
CA ILE A 16 1.47 7.44 6.61
C ILE A 16 1.11 7.68 5.14
N LEU A 17 1.94 7.19 4.20
CA LEU A 17 1.69 7.30 2.76
C LEU A 17 0.30 6.79 2.37
N LEU A 18 -0.11 5.62 2.88
CA LEU A 18 -1.41 5.01 2.60
C LEU A 18 -2.60 5.67 3.33
N SER A 19 -2.33 6.61 4.25
CA SER A 19 -3.32 7.28 5.10
C SER A 19 -3.53 8.76 4.77
N GLU A 20 -2.68 9.33 3.93
CA GLU A 20 -2.72 10.76 3.57
C GLU A 20 -3.39 10.97 2.20
N GLY A 21 -4.23 11.99 2.09
CA GLY A 21 -4.87 12.39 0.84
C GLY A 21 -6.34 12.77 1.01
N GLU A 22 -6.92 13.31 -0.05
CA GLU A 22 -8.35 13.62 -0.10
C GLU A 22 -9.18 12.33 -0.20
N ASN A 23 -10.25 12.25 0.60
CA ASN A 23 -11.16 11.08 0.65
C ASN A 23 -10.47 9.75 1.00
N VAL A 24 -9.31 9.82 1.67
CA VAL A 24 -8.60 8.66 2.22
C VAL A 24 -9.06 8.44 3.64
N ILE A 25 -9.33 7.19 4.01
CA ILE A 25 -9.62 6.84 5.39
C ILE A 25 -8.33 6.27 5.99
N GLY A 26 -7.77 7.04 6.92
CA GLY A 26 -6.44 6.80 7.47
C GLY A 26 -6.34 5.49 8.24
N LEU A 27 -5.19 4.85 8.12
CA LEU A 27 -4.84 3.69 8.94
C LEU A 27 -4.32 4.17 10.31
N PRO A 28 -4.95 3.76 11.43
CA PRO A 28 -4.52 4.16 12.76
C PRO A 28 -3.12 3.61 13.07
N LYS A 29 -2.38 4.32 13.94
CA LYS A 29 -1.10 3.81 14.44
C LYS A 29 -1.36 2.68 15.45
N HIS A 30 -1.33 1.45 14.97
CA HIS A 30 -1.65 0.26 15.76
C HIS A 30 -0.84 -0.96 15.31
N GLU A 31 -0.54 -1.88 16.22
CA GLU A 31 0.25 -3.09 15.91
C GLU A 31 -0.41 -3.98 14.85
N VAL A 32 -1.75 -4.04 14.84
CA VAL A 32 -2.51 -4.79 13.84
C VAL A 32 -2.38 -4.15 12.44
N VAL A 33 -2.24 -2.82 12.36
CA VAL A 33 -1.97 -2.13 11.10
C VAL A 33 -0.55 -2.43 10.62
N ASP A 34 0.45 -2.40 11.50
CA ASP A 34 1.82 -2.79 11.14
C ASP A 34 1.87 -4.24 10.64
N LYS A 35 1.21 -5.17 11.35
CA LYS A 35 1.05 -6.57 10.94
C LYS A 35 0.36 -6.70 9.56
N LEU A 36 -0.73 -5.96 9.34
CA LEU A 36 -1.42 -5.92 8.06
C LEU A 36 -0.48 -5.51 6.92
N LEU A 37 0.23 -4.39 7.08
CA LEU A 37 1.11 -3.86 6.04
C LEU A 37 2.31 -4.77 5.77
N ARG A 38 2.88 -5.39 6.82
CA ARG A 38 3.95 -6.38 6.69
C ARG A 38 3.51 -7.65 5.97
N ASN A 39 2.27 -8.08 6.20
CA ASN A 39 1.72 -9.23 5.48
C ASN A 39 1.50 -8.86 4.01
N MET A 40 0.93 -7.69 3.72
CA MET A 40 0.57 -7.29 2.36
C MET A 40 1.82 -6.96 1.51
N TYR A 41 2.77 -6.22 2.07
CA TYR A 41 3.96 -5.73 1.37
C TYR A 41 5.24 -6.32 1.96
N THR A 42 6.05 -6.95 1.12
CA THR A 42 7.45 -7.25 1.43
C THR A 42 8.20 -5.97 1.76
N GLU A 43 9.34 -6.11 2.44
CA GLU A 43 10.19 -4.98 2.78
C GLU A 43 10.69 -4.23 1.53
N GLN A 44 11.00 -4.96 0.45
CA GLN A 44 11.41 -4.37 -0.82
C GLN A 44 10.25 -3.61 -1.49
N GLU A 45 9.04 -4.18 -1.49
CA GLU A 45 7.84 -3.49 -2.00
C GLU A 45 7.61 -2.19 -1.22
N ALA A 46 7.63 -2.27 0.11
CA ALA A 46 7.45 -1.10 0.98
C ALA A 46 8.52 -0.02 0.73
N LYS A 47 9.80 -0.40 0.59
CA LYS A 47 10.89 0.53 0.27
C LYS A 47 10.66 1.27 -1.05
N ILE A 48 10.26 0.55 -2.09
CA ILE A 48 9.98 1.14 -3.40
C ILE A 48 8.78 2.08 -3.32
N LEU A 49 7.69 1.65 -2.66
CA LEU A 49 6.49 2.47 -2.50
C LEU A 49 6.79 3.79 -1.78
N VAL A 50 7.43 3.72 -0.61
CA VAL A 50 7.74 4.89 0.22
C VAL A 50 8.73 5.84 -0.48
N SER A 51 9.71 5.32 -1.21
CA SER A 51 10.70 6.16 -1.88
C SER A 51 10.18 6.79 -3.19
N SER A 52 9.19 6.18 -3.83
CA SER A 52 8.84 6.50 -5.22
C SER A 52 7.48 7.16 -5.41
N PHE A 53 6.60 7.09 -4.40
CA PHE A 53 5.28 7.69 -4.43
C PHE A 53 5.20 8.78 -3.37
N GLU A 54 4.97 10.02 -3.82
CA GLU A 54 4.79 11.16 -2.92
C GLU A 54 3.43 11.10 -2.20
N LYS A 55 2.39 10.68 -2.91
CA LYS A 55 1.03 10.51 -2.39
C LYS A 55 0.29 9.43 -3.15
N VAL A 56 -0.74 8.87 -2.52
CA VAL A 56 -1.66 7.92 -3.15
C VAL A 56 -2.50 8.59 -4.24
N SER A 57 -3.11 7.77 -5.09
CA SER A 57 -4.00 8.18 -6.19
C SER A 57 -3.37 9.14 -7.21
N THR A 58 -2.04 9.24 -7.22
CA THR A 58 -1.28 10.07 -8.16
C THR A 58 -0.45 9.18 -9.09
N PRO A 59 -0.72 9.21 -10.41
CA PRO A 59 0.05 8.43 -11.36
C PRO A 59 1.52 8.87 -11.42
N THR A 60 2.42 7.90 -11.31
CA THR A 60 3.87 8.10 -11.38
C THR A 60 4.46 7.27 -12.53
N SER A 61 5.34 7.88 -13.32
CA SER A 61 6.00 7.18 -14.43
C SER A 61 7.11 6.25 -13.95
N ILE A 62 7.33 5.14 -14.65
CA ILE A 62 8.47 4.24 -14.35
C ILE A 62 9.81 4.97 -14.35
N ARG A 63 9.99 5.99 -15.18
CA ARG A 63 11.22 6.81 -15.22
C ARG A 63 11.47 7.53 -13.89
N ASN A 64 10.42 8.05 -13.26
CA ASN A 64 10.52 8.70 -11.96
C ASN A 64 10.82 7.68 -10.86
N ILE A 65 10.14 6.52 -10.88
CA ILE A 65 10.37 5.45 -9.90
C ILE A 65 11.81 4.94 -10.02
N VAL A 66 12.38 4.77 -11.22
CA VAL A 66 13.80 4.43 -11.43
C VAL A 66 14.72 5.48 -10.77
N LYS A 67 14.46 6.77 -11.01
CA LYS A 67 15.27 7.86 -10.46
C LYS A 67 15.26 7.88 -8.93
N LEU A 68 14.11 7.60 -8.32
CA LEU A 68 13.91 7.69 -6.88
C LEU A 68 14.35 6.42 -6.13
N SER A 69 14.06 5.24 -6.69
CA SER A 69 14.42 3.95 -6.08
C SER A 69 15.89 3.56 -6.30
N GLY A 70 16.52 4.05 -7.38
CA GLY A 70 17.87 3.63 -7.79
C GLY A 70 17.93 2.23 -8.41
N ILE A 71 16.78 1.57 -8.62
CA ILE A 71 16.71 0.22 -9.20
C ILE A 71 16.75 0.30 -10.73
N PRO A 72 17.49 -0.60 -11.41
CA PRO A 72 17.49 -0.68 -12.88
C PRO A 72 16.08 -0.81 -13.46
N ARG A 73 15.84 -0.15 -14.59
CA ARG A 73 14.50 -0.06 -15.21
C ARG A 73 13.84 -1.41 -15.46
N GLU A 74 14.57 -2.39 -15.98
CA GLU A 74 13.99 -3.69 -16.35
C GLU A 74 13.60 -4.52 -15.13
N GLU A 75 14.45 -4.51 -14.09
CA GLU A 75 14.15 -5.15 -12.80
C GLU A 75 12.93 -4.50 -12.13
N LEU A 76 12.92 -3.16 -12.09
CA LEU A 76 11.81 -2.41 -11.53
C LEU A 76 10.51 -2.61 -12.32
N LYS A 77 10.58 -2.74 -13.64
CA LYS A 77 9.41 -3.03 -14.47
C LYS A 77 8.80 -4.36 -14.08
N GLN A 78 9.59 -5.43 -14.01
CA GLN A 78 9.09 -6.74 -13.60
C GLN A 78 8.44 -6.69 -12.22
N PHE A 79 9.08 -5.97 -11.29
CA PHE A 79 8.58 -5.78 -9.93
C PHE A 79 7.22 -5.06 -9.88
N LEU A 80 7.09 -3.94 -10.58
CA LEU A 80 5.85 -3.15 -10.60
C LEU A 80 4.71 -3.88 -11.34
N GLU A 81 5.03 -4.65 -12.38
CA GLU A 81 4.05 -5.47 -13.09
C GLU A 81 3.55 -6.63 -12.22
N ASP A 82 4.42 -7.27 -11.44
CA ASP A 82 4.02 -8.30 -10.46
C ASP A 82 3.13 -7.71 -9.36
N MET A 83 3.49 -6.56 -8.79
CA MET A 83 2.64 -5.84 -7.83
C MET A 83 1.29 -5.47 -8.44
N HIS A 84 1.26 -5.00 -9.69
CA HIS A 84 0.03 -4.70 -10.40
C HIS A 84 -0.82 -5.95 -10.62
N TYR A 85 -0.21 -7.04 -11.07
CA TYR A 85 -0.87 -8.33 -11.28
C TYR A 85 -1.52 -8.87 -9.98
N LYS A 86 -0.87 -8.65 -8.85
CA LYS A 86 -1.35 -8.99 -7.49
C LYS A 86 -2.36 -7.98 -6.92
N GLY A 87 -2.68 -6.91 -7.64
CA GLY A 87 -3.64 -5.90 -7.21
C GLY A 87 -3.13 -4.92 -6.15
N LYS A 88 -1.81 -4.84 -5.95
CA LYS A 88 -1.17 -3.89 -5.01
C LYS A 88 -0.90 -2.51 -5.62
N LEU A 89 -0.90 -2.44 -6.95
CA LEU A 89 -0.74 -1.21 -7.73
C LEU A 89 -1.77 -1.15 -8.85
N PHE A 90 -2.20 0.06 -9.15
CA PHE A 90 -2.97 0.33 -10.36
C PHE A 90 -2.05 0.77 -11.49
N LYS A 91 -2.43 0.44 -12.73
CA LYS A 91 -1.65 0.79 -13.92
C LYS A 91 -2.53 1.53 -14.93
N LEU A 92 -2.03 2.65 -15.41
CA LEU A 92 -2.68 3.51 -16.41
C LEU A 92 -1.70 3.71 -17.58
N GLY A 93 -1.75 2.80 -18.56
CA GLY A 93 -0.79 2.78 -19.66
C GLY A 93 0.65 2.63 -19.12
N PRO A 94 1.55 3.61 -19.32
CA PRO A 94 2.93 3.56 -18.82
C PRO A 94 3.10 4.05 -17.37
N LEU A 95 2.01 4.46 -16.70
CA LEU A 95 2.03 5.03 -15.35
C LEU A 95 1.56 4.00 -14.32
N TYR A 96 2.11 4.09 -13.12
CA TYR A 96 1.73 3.30 -11.95
C TYR A 96 1.16 4.21 -10.88
N MET A 97 0.19 3.71 -10.13
CA MET A 97 -0.50 4.47 -9.11
C MET A 97 -0.74 3.57 -7.88
N LEU A 98 -0.29 4.04 -6.73
CA LEU A 98 -0.60 3.43 -5.45
C LEU A 98 -1.96 3.96 -4.98
N LEU A 99 -2.91 3.07 -4.69
CA LEU A 99 -4.18 3.45 -4.08
C LEU A 99 -3.99 3.57 -2.56
N PRO A 100 -4.78 4.41 -1.86
CA PRO A 100 -4.86 4.32 -0.41
C PRO A 100 -5.32 2.91 -0.02
N TYR A 101 -5.02 2.49 1.22
CA TYR A 101 -5.54 1.21 1.68
C TYR A 101 -7.08 1.22 1.66
N LEU A 102 -7.68 2.34 2.09
CA LEU A 102 -9.12 2.58 2.13
C LEU A 102 -9.47 4.00 1.66
N PRO A 103 -10.39 4.17 0.70
CA PRO A 103 -10.98 3.15 -0.20
C PRO A 103 -10.05 2.83 -1.39
N GLY A 104 -9.98 1.57 -1.82
CA GLY A 104 -9.42 1.16 -3.10
C GLY A 104 -8.41 0.01 -3.03
N GLY A 105 -7.32 0.19 -2.29
CA GLY A 105 -6.18 -0.73 -2.30
C GLY A 105 -6.53 -2.12 -1.79
N PHE A 106 -7.27 -2.21 -0.69
CA PHE A 106 -7.66 -3.51 -0.14
C PHE A 106 -8.72 -4.22 -1.01
N GLU A 107 -9.70 -3.49 -1.56
CA GLU A 107 -10.73 -4.04 -2.43
C GLU A 107 -10.11 -4.65 -3.68
N VAL A 108 -9.19 -3.93 -4.34
CA VAL A 108 -8.51 -4.43 -5.53
C VAL A 108 -7.69 -5.66 -5.20
N TYR A 109 -6.87 -5.62 -4.14
CA TYR A 109 -6.02 -6.74 -3.72
C TYR A 109 -6.82 -8.03 -3.48
N PHE A 110 -7.91 -7.95 -2.71
CA PHE A 110 -8.75 -9.12 -2.43
C PHE A 110 -9.61 -9.54 -3.63
N SER A 111 -10.05 -8.60 -4.46
CA SER A 111 -10.87 -8.92 -5.64
C SER A 111 -10.08 -9.69 -6.69
N VAL A 112 -8.81 -9.33 -6.92
CA VAL A 112 -7.98 -10.05 -7.90
C VAL A 112 -7.51 -11.39 -7.37
N ASN A 113 -7.27 -11.52 -6.05
CA ASN A 113 -6.93 -12.76 -5.37
C ASN A 113 -5.77 -13.55 -6.03
N ARG A 114 -4.65 -12.85 -6.32
CA ARG A 114 -3.53 -13.35 -7.15
C ARG A 114 -2.16 -13.38 -6.47
N ASP A 115 -2.10 -12.99 -5.20
CA ASP A 115 -0.89 -13.12 -4.39
C ASP A 115 -0.77 -14.54 -3.79
N ASP A 116 0.29 -14.79 -3.05
CA ASP A 116 0.48 -16.05 -2.32
C ASP A 116 -0.73 -16.34 -1.39
N PRO A 117 -1.36 -17.53 -1.44
CA PRO A 117 -2.57 -17.82 -0.66
C PRO A 117 -2.39 -17.66 0.86
N GLU A 118 -1.24 -18.05 1.40
CA GLU A 118 -0.94 -17.88 2.83
C GLU A 118 -0.77 -16.40 3.20
N ARG A 119 -0.17 -15.60 2.31
CA ARG A 119 -0.13 -14.15 2.45
C ARG A 119 -1.52 -13.54 2.44
N ILE A 120 -2.35 -13.86 1.44
CA ILE A 120 -3.72 -13.34 1.34
C ILE A 120 -4.50 -13.66 2.62
N LYS A 121 -4.39 -14.90 3.12
CA LYS A 121 -5.01 -15.32 4.37
C LYS A 121 -4.56 -14.45 5.56
N LYS A 122 -3.25 -14.24 5.73
CA LYS A 122 -2.70 -13.40 6.81
C LYS A 122 -3.13 -11.93 6.71
N VAL A 123 -3.25 -11.39 5.49
CA VAL A 123 -3.78 -10.04 5.26
C VAL A 123 -5.27 -9.99 5.62
N ALA A 124 -6.07 -11.00 5.23
CA ALA A 124 -7.48 -11.09 5.56
C ALA A 124 -7.74 -11.22 7.07
N GLU A 125 -6.94 -12.02 7.77
CA GLU A 125 -7.00 -12.16 9.23
C GLU A 125 -6.71 -10.83 9.94
N ALA A 126 -5.66 -10.12 9.52
CA ALA A 126 -5.33 -8.80 10.06
C ALA A 126 -6.40 -7.75 9.72
N HIS A 127 -6.96 -7.76 8.51
CA HIS A 127 -8.07 -6.89 8.13
C HIS A 127 -9.32 -7.15 8.99
N LEU A 128 -9.66 -8.42 9.23
CA LEU A 128 -10.78 -8.80 10.10
C LEU A 128 -10.54 -8.37 11.55
N GLU A 129 -9.30 -8.45 12.03
CA GLU A 129 -8.90 -7.99 13.35
C GLU A 129 -9.07 -6.46 13.47
N LEU A 130 -8.63 -5.68 12.47
CA LEU A 130 -8.89 -4.23 12.41
C LEU A 130 -10.39 -3.91 12.44
N ARG A 131 -11.21 -4.69 11.72
CA ARG A 131 -12.67 -4.55 11.73
C ARG A 131 -13.24 -4.75 13.14
N LYS A 132 -12.81 -5.82 13.84
CA LYS A 132 -13.25 -6.14 15.20
C LYS A 132 -12.86 -5.08 16.23
N LEU A 133 -11.73 -4.41 16.02
CA LEU A 133 -11.27 -3.29 16.86
C LEU A 133 -12.09 -2.00 16.68
N GLY A 134 -13.11 -2.01 15.82
CA GLY A 134 -13.99 -0.85 15.62
C GLY A 134 -13.51 0.12 14.55
N PHE A 135 -12.29 -0.04 14.03
CA PHE A 135 -11.75 0.85 12.99
C PHE A 135 -12.59 0.83 11.72
N SER A 136 -13.30 -0.27 11.42
CA SER A 136 -14.25 -0.37 10.29
C SER A 136 -15.55 0.41 10.46
N TYR A 137 -15.92 0.84 11.67
CA TYR A 137 -17.17 1.56 11.89
C TYR A 137 -17.02 3.06 11.59
N GLU A 138 -15.87 3.67 11.92
CA GLU A 138 -15.49 5.01 11.44
C GLU A 138 -15.31 5.06 9.91
N LEU A 139 -15.02 3.92 9.28
CA LEU A 139 -14.91 3.74 7.83
C LEU A 139 -16.28 3.71 7.09
N SER A 140 -17.38 3.42 7.81
CA SER A 140 -18.74 3.33 7.25
C SER A 140 -19.68 4.43 7.72
N SER A 141 -19.32 5.16 8.78
CA SER A 141 -20.02 6.37 9.18
C SER A 141 -19.64 7.47 8.21
N SER A 142 -20.34 7.53 7.08
CA SER A 142 -20.56 8.79 6.40
C SER A 142 -21.26 9.70 7.40
N ASP A 143 -20.48 10.49 8.14
CA ASP A 143 -21.01 11.53 9.00
C ASP A 143 -21.78 12.51 8.09
N HIS A 144 -23.09 12.26 7.96
CA HIS A 144 -24.07 13.19 7.47
C HIS A 144 -24.30 14.20 8.61
N SER A 145 -23.27 15.01 8.85
CA SER A 145 -23.39 16.21 9.66
C SER A 145 -23.52 17.37 8.68
N ILE A 146 -24.77 17.70 8.34
CA ILE A 146 -25.17 19.02 7.84
C ILE A 146 -24.91 20.04 8.94
#